data_AF-A0A2E9FH21-F1
#
_entry.id   AF-A0A2E9FH21-F1
#
_cell.length_a   1.000
_cell.length_b   1.000
_cell.length_c   1.000
_cell.angle_alpha   90.00
_cell.angle_beta   90.00
_cell.angle_gamma   90.00
#
_symmetry.space_group_name_H-M   'P 1'
#
loop_
_entity.id
_entity.type
_entity.pdbx_description
1 polymer ?
#
loop_
_entity_poly.entity_id
_entity_poly.type
_entity_poly.pdbx_seq_one_letter_code
_entity_poly.pdbx_strand_id
1 'polypeptide(L)'
;MNLNEAIKNIKSNKDAENFLKDLCTPSELKALEERWNVAKLLYLGKYSYRDIASKLNTSTTTVTRVARFLFNEENKGYLKILKSYKNV
;
A
#
# COMPACT_ATOMS: atom_id res chain seq x y z
N MET A 1 -20.05 -6.43 13.55
CA MET A 1 -19.03 -5.57 12.92
C MET A 1 -17.95 -6.46 12.35
N ASN A 2 -17.68 -6.39 11.05
CA ASN A 2 -16.54 -7.07 10.41
C ASN A 2 -15.33 -6.12 10.28
N LEU A 3 -14.18 -6.65 9.86
CA LEU A 3 -12.94 -5.87 9.75
C LEU A 3 -13.07 -4.64 8.82
N ASN A 4 -13.77 -4.79 7.69
CA ASN A 4 -13.96 -3.69 6.74
C ASN A 4 -14.79 -2.55 7.34
N GLU A 5 -15.80 -2.89 8.13
CA GLU A 5 -16.60 -1.92 8.88
C GLU A 5 -15.77 -1.23 9.98
N ALA A 6 -14.89 -1.96 10.65
CA ALA A 6 -13.97 -1.38 11.65
C ALA A 6 -13.01 -0.37 10.99
N ILE A 7 -12.35 -0.74 9.88
CA ILE A 7 -11.45 0.13 9.13
C ILE A 7 -12.16 1.41 8.66
N LYS A 8 -13.40 1.29 8.18
CA LYS A 8 -14.21 2.45 7.72
C LYS A 8 -14.53 3.44 8.85
N ASN A 9 -14.54 2.99 10.10
CA ASN A 9 -14.94 3.80 11.25
C ASN A 9 -13.79 4.61 11.89
N ILE A 10 -12.55 4.37 11.49
CA ILE A 10 -11.37 5.11 11.99
C ILE A 10 -11.47 6.60 11.60
N LYS A 11 -11.30 7.50 12.57
CA LYS A 11 -11.54 8.95 12.39
C LYS A 11 -10.29 9.82 12.39
N SER A 12 -9.17 9.31 12.91
CA SER A 12 -7.92 10.06 12.97
C SER A 12 -6.73 9.20 12.56
N ASN A 13 -5.65 9.85 12.12
CA ASN A 13 -4.39 9.15 11.81
C ASN A 13 -3.83 8.43 13.05
N LYS A 14 -4.06 8.97 14.26
CA LYS A 14 -3.56 8.37 15.49
C LYS A 14 -4.30 7.08 15.82
N ASP A 15 -5.63 7.08 15.66
CA ASP A 15 -6.44 5.87 15.85
C ASP A 15 -6.10 4.81 14.80
N ALA A 16 -5.85 5.22 13.56
CA ALA A 16 -5.40 4.30 12.49
C ALA A 16 -4.07 3.63 12.85
N GLU A 17 -3.10 4.42 13.30
CA GLU A 17 -1.77 3.94 13.70
C GLU A 17 -1.86 2.95 14.86
N ASN A 18 -2.61 3.30 15.91
CA ASN A 18 -2.78 2.42 17.07
C ASN A 18 -3.50 1.12 16.68
N PHE A 19 -4.59 1.21 15.91
CA PHE A 19 -5.34 0.05 15.45
C PHE A 19 -4.48 -0.93 14.63
N LEU A 20 -3.65 -0.41 13.71
CA LEU A 20 -2.77 -1.25 12.90
C LEU A 20 -1.65 -1.91 13.72
N LYS A 21 -1.14 -1.23 14.76
CA LYS A 21 -0.14 -1.81 15.68
C LYS A 21 -0.72 -2.90 16.57
N ASP A 22 -2.00 -2.82 16.92
CA ASP A 22 -2.70 -3.87 17.67
C ASP A 22 -3.07 -5.06 16.77
N LEU A 23 -3.46 -4.79 15.52
CA LEU A 23 -3.92 -5.82 14.57
C LEU A 23 -2.78 -6.61 13.92
N CYS A 24 -1.65 -5.97 13.67
CA CYS A 24 -0.53 -6.54 12.93
C CYS A 24 0.71 -6.66 13.81
N THR A 25 1.49 -7.71 13.59
CA THR A 25 2.87 -7.75 14.11
C THR A 25 3.71 -6.65 13.44
N PRO A 26 4.83 -6.21 14.07
CA PRO A 26 5.69 -5.19 13.48
C PRO A 26 6.21 -5.55 12.07
N SER A 27 6.47 -6.83 11.80
CA SER A 27 6.92 -7.31 10.49
C SER A 27 5.81 -7.27 9.44
N GLU A 28 4.57 -7.61 9.80
CA GLU A 28 3.42 -7.51 8.91
C GLU A 28 3.11 -6.06 8.57
N LEU A 29 3.11 -5.16 9.55
CA LEU A 29 2.90 -3.74 9.34
C LEU A 29 3.95 -3.17 8.37
N LYS A 30 5.23 -3.50 8.59
CA LYS A 30 6.31 -3.13 7.68
C LYS A 30 6.08 -3.66 6.26
N ALA A 31 5.66 -4.92 6.12
CA ALA A 31 5.37 -5.51 4.81
C ALA A 31 4.18 -4.81 4.10
N LEU A 32 3.16 -4.36 4.83
CA LEU A 32 2.06 -3.57 4.29
C LEU A 32 2.53 -2.20 3.81
N GLU A 33 3.37 -1.51 4.60
CA GLU A 33 3.95 -0.22 4.24
C GLU A 33 4.87 -0.32 3.01
N GLU A 34 5.69 -1.36 2.91
CA GLU A 34 6.52 -1.64 1.74
C GLU A 34 5.67 -1.79 0.48
N ARG A 35 4.60 -2.59 0.54
CA ARG A 35 3.65 -2.76 -0.59
C ARG A 35 3.01 -1.42 -0.98
N TRP A 36 2.61 -0.61 0.00
CA TRP A 36 2.06 0.71 -0.24
C TRP A 36 3.07 1.65 -0.93
N ASN A 37 4.32 1.66 -0.48
CA ASN A 37 5.38 2.46 -1.08
C ASN A 37 5.68 2.04 -2.53
N VAL A 38 5.74 0.73 -2.79
CA VAL A 38 5.88 0.20 -4.16
C VAL A 38 4.72 0.68 -5.04
N ALA A 39 3.47 0.55 -4.57
CA ALA A 39 2.29 0.96 -5.33
C ALA A 39 2.31 2.46 -5.67
N LYS A 40 2.72 3.32 -4.74
CA LYS A 40 2.90 4.77 -4.99
C LYS A 40 3.91 5.04 -6.10
N LEU A 41 5.09 4.43 -6.04
CA LEU A 41 6.14 4.67 -7.04
C LEU A 41 5.75 4.15 -8.43
N LEU A 42 5.12 2.97 -8.48
CA LEU A 42 4.57 2.42 -9.72
C LEU A 42 3.51 3.35 -10.33
N TYR A 43 2.60 3.89 -9.51
CA TYR A 43 1.55 4.79 -9.96
C TYR A 43 2.08 6.14 -10.48
N LEU A 44 3.23 6.61 -9.98
CA LEU A 44 3.90 7.80 -10.51
C LEU A 44 4.51 7.57 -11.90
N GLY A 45 4.83 6.32 -12.27
CA GLY A 45 5.34 5.95 -13.59
C GLY A 45 6.76 6.47 -13.92
N LYS A 46 7.51 6.96 -12.92
CA LYS A 46 8.83 7.60 -13.12
C LYS A 46 10.03 6.65 -13.02
N TYR A 47 9.83 5.45 -12.48
CA TYR A 47 10.91 4.53 -12.11
C TYR A 47 10.66 3.14 -12.72
N SER A 48 11.73 2.46 -13.14
CA SER A 48 11.63 1.06 -13.56
C SER A 48 11.39 0.15 -12.35
N TYR A 49 10.98 -1.10 -12.57
CA TYR A 49 10.78 -2.06 -11.47
C TYR A 49 12.08 -2.33 -10.69
N ARG A 50 13.23 -2.30 -11.37
CA ARG A 50 14.54 -2.46 -10.72
C ARG A 50 14.88 -1.25 -9.85
N ASP A 51 14.60 -0.04 -10.32
CA ASP A 51 14.84 1.18 -9.55
C ASP A 51 13.97 1.20 -8.28
N ILE A 52 12.70 0.80 -8.40
CA ILE A 52 11.78 0.71 -7.26
C ILE A 52 12.26 -0.33 -6.25
N ALA A 53 12.66 -1.52 -6.73
CA ALA A 53 13.19 -2.59 -5.89
C ALA A 53 14.44 -2.12 -5.11
N SER A 54 15.37 -1.47 -5.80
CA SER A 54 16.59 -0.92 -5.18
C SER A 54 16.27 0.19 -4.18
N LYS A 55 15.43 1.17 -4.54
CA LYS A 55 15.10 2.32 -3.69
C LYS A 55 14.39 1.92 -2.39
N LEU A 56 13.55 0.89 -2.45
CA LEU A 56 12.78 0.41 -1.30
C LEU A 56 13.43 -0.79 -0.60
N ASN A 57 14.64 -1.19 -1.01
CA ASN A 57 15.33 -2.38 -0.51
C ASN A 57 14.42 -3.62 -0.48
N THR A 58 13.69 -3.86 -1.56
CA THR A 58 12.75 -4.98 -1.70
C THR A 58 13.07 -5.79 -2.96
N SER A 59 12.51 -6.99 -3.06
CA SER A 59 12.74 -7.84 -4.24
C SER A 59 11.96 -7.34 -5.46
N THR A 60 12.51 -7.56 -6.65
CA THR A 60 11.78 -7.33 -7.91
C THR A 60 10.51 -8.18 -7.99
N THR A 61 10.50 -9.38 -7.41
CA THR A 61 9.31 -10.23 -7.28
C THR A 61 8.19 -9.55 -6.48
N THR A 62 8.53 -8.85 -5.40
CA THR A 62 7.57 -8.03 -4.62
C THR A 62 7.00 -6.93 -5.51
N VAL A 63 7.85 -6.22 -6.25
CA VAL A 63 7.43 -5.13 -7.14
C VAL A 63 6.46 -5.62 -8.22
N THR A 64 6.80 -6.71 -8.90
CA THR A 64 5.94 -7.31 -9.93
C THR A 64 4.59 -7.75 -9.37
N ARG A 65 4.57 -8.32 -8.15
CA ARG A 65 3.31 -8.72 -7.49
C ARG A 65 2.43 -7.50 -7.21
N VAL A 66 3.00 -6.43 -6.65
CA VAL A 66 2.24 -5.20 -6.38
C VAL A 66 1.74 -4.57 -7.68
N ALA A 67 2.56 -4.55 -8.74
CA ALA A 67 2.16 -4.04 -10.05
C ALA A 67 0.95 -4.77 -10.63
N ARG A 68 0.92 -6.11 -10.53
CA ARG A 68 -0.24 -6.92 -10.94
C ARG A 68 -1.52 -6.48 -10.23
N PHE A 69 -1.50 -6.35 -8.89
CA PHE A 69 -2.68 -5.92 -8.12
C PHE A 69 -3.04 -4.44 -8.32
N LEU A 70 -2.08 -3.61 -8.71
CA LEU A 70 -2.30 -2.21 -9.01
C LEU A 70 -2.97 -2.01 -10.38
N PHE A 71 -2.54 -2.74 -11.41
CA PHE A 71 -2.93 -2.46 -12.80
C PHE A 71 -3.85 -3.52 -13.43
N ASN A 72 -3.78 -4.78 -13.00
CA ASN A 72 -4.41 -5.90 -13.71
C ASN A 72 -5.61 -6.49 -12.98
N GLU A 73 -5.66 -6.42 -11.65
CA GLU A 73 -6.74 -7.01 -10.86
C GLU A 73 -8.01 -6.13 -10.83
N GLU A 74 -9.19 -6.77 -10.82
CA GLU A 74 -10.49 -6.09 -10.96
C GLU A 74 -10.86 -5.21 -9.75
N ASN A 75 -10.28 -5.49 -8.59
CA ASN A 75 -10.61 -4.81 -7.32
C ASN A 75 -10.31 -3.30 -7.34
N LYS A 76 -9.27 -2.86 -8.07
CA LYS A 76 -8.87 -1.45 -8.26
C LYS A 76 -8.71 -0.63 -6.96
N GLY A 77 -8.52 -1.28 -5.81
CA GLY A 77 -8.43 -0.62 -4.50
C GLY A 77 -7.28 0.38 -4.40
N TYR A 78 -6.07 -0.03 -4.81
CA TYR A 78 -4.92 0.87 -4.85
C TYR A 78 -5.17 2.11 -5.72
N LEU A 79 -5.67 1.92 -6.95
CA LEU A 79 -5.94 3.02 -7.88
C LEU A 79 -6.93 4.03 -7.30
N LYS A 80 -7.99 3.56 -6.63
CA LYS A 80 -8.99 4.44 -6.02
C LYS A 80 -8.38 5.35 -4.95
N ILE A 81 -7.58 4.79 -4.03
CA ILE A 81 -6.93 5.56 -2.96
C ILE A 81 -5.83 6.47 -3.51
N LEU A 82 -5.01 5.98 -4.44
CA LEU A 82 -3.93 6.76 -5.04
C LEU A 82 -4.45 7.94 -5.88
N LYS A 83 -5.59 7.78 -6.56
CA LYS A 83 -6.23 8.86 -7.32
C LYS A 83 -6.67 10.01 -6.42
N SER A 84 -7.21 9.73 -5.22
CA SER A 84 -7.55 10.79 -4.26
C SER A 84 -6.33 11.51 -3.68
N TYR A 85 -5.16 10.85 -3.68
CA TYR A 85 -3.92 11.43 -3.15
C TYR A 85 -3.25 12.42 -4.12
N LYS A 86 -3.55 12.36 -5.41
CA LYS A 86 -2.97 13.24 -6.45
C LYS A 86 -3.52 14.68 -6.44
N ASN A 87 -4.48 14.98 -5.56
CA ASN A 87 -5.10 16.29 -5.39
C ASN A 87 -4.62 17.04 -4.12
N VAL A 88 -3.49 16.61 -3.55
CA VAL A 88 -2.80 17.29 -2.43
C VAL A 88 -1.37 17.58 -2.84
#